data_AF-A0A2E7ZM25-F1
#
_entry.id   AF-A0A2E7ZM25-F1
#
_cell.length_a   1.000
_cell.length_b   1.000
_cell.length_c   1.000
_cell.angle_alpha   90.00
_cell.angle_beta   90.00
_cell.angle_gamma   90.00
#
_symmetry.space_group_name_H-M   'P 1'
#
loop_
_entity.id
_entity.type
_entity.pdbx_description
1 polymer ?
#
loop_
_entity_poly.entity_id
_entity_poly.type
_entity_poly.pdbx_seq_one_letter_code
_entity_poly.pdbx_strand_id
1 'polypeptide(L)'
;MCELLRRSLLKKVALGGMVVAVPSLSIFDQVQAAAFNKPVDINNLSDIEKIHLPKVTLPPVVEDGNQAPIIVEVDHPMEDDHYIKSIQILNFNDPVVIKGQCFFTPKSGEAFISTQIRLAGG
;
A
#
# COMPACT_ATOMS: atom_id res chain seq x y z
N MET A 1 -14.06 34.56 30.56
CA MET A 1 -13.15 35.41 29.76
C MET A 1 -11.90 35.64 30.58
N CYS A 2 -10.70 35.17 30.28
CA CYS A 2 -10.15 34.39 29.19
C CYS A 2 -8.78 33.87 29.69
N GLU A 3 -8.40 32.66 29.24
CA GLU A 3 -7.03 32.36 28.79
C GLU A 3 -5.84 32.61 29.74
N LEU A 4 -5.67 31.86 30.84
CA LEU A 4 -4.34 31.71 31.47
C LEU A 4 -4.05 30.32 32.07
N LEU A 5 -4.64 29.26 31.49
CA LEU A 5 -4.45 27.87 31.96
C LEU A 5 -3.84 26.94 30.89
N ARG A 6 -3.00 27.49 30.01
CA ARG A 6 -2.36 26.71 28.94
C ARG A 6 -0.82 26.67 28.97
N ARG A 7 -0.16 27.44 29.84
CA ARG A 7 1.32 27.55 29.83
C ARG A 7 2.02 27.22 31.15
N SER A 8 1.32 26.63 32.12
CA SER A 8 1.89 26.28 33.43
C SER A 8 2.18 24.78 33.63
N LEU A 9 1.72 23.92 32.72
CA LEU A 9 1.85 22.47 32.89
C LEU A 9 3.25 21.92 32.53
N LEU A 10 4.01 22.63 31.69
CA LEU A 10 5.33 22.19 31.21
C LEU A 10 6.50 22.48 32.17
N LYS A 11 6.25 23.10 33.33
CA LYS A 11 7.31 23.43 34.30
C LYS A 11 7.39 22.50 35.52
N LYS A 12 6.56 21.43 35.59
CA LYS A 12 6.50 20.53 36.74
C LYS A 12 6.61 19.05 36.38
N VAL A 13 7.63 18.68 35.61
CA VAL A 13 8.08 17.28 35.51
C VAL A 13 9.58 17.26 35.77
N ALA A 14 9.95 17.50 37.01
CA ALA A 14 11.26 17.17 37.54
C ALA A 14 11.00 16.30 38.78
N LEU A 15 11.69 15.16 38.81
CA LEU A 15 11.85 14.21 39.92
C LEU A 15 10.76 13.13 40.06
N GLY A 16 11.08 11.96 39.51
CA GLY A 16 10.63 10.67 40.04
C GLY A 16 9.91 9.76 39.04
N GLY A 17 10.62 8.78 38.47
CA GLY A 17 9.97 7.61 37.87
C GLY A 17 10.69 7.00 36.67
N MET A 18 11.55 6.01 36.94
CA MET A 18 11.89 4.85 36.10
C MET A 18 12.14 5.08 34.59
N VAL A 19 13.42 5.11 34.20
CA VAL A 19 13.82 4.87 32.80
C VAL A 19 13.55 3.42 32.48
N VAL A 20 12.39 3.13 31.90
CA VAL A 20 12.19 1.87 31.18
C VAL A 20 13.00 2.01 29.89
N ALA A 21 14.15 1.35 29.83
CA ALA A 21 14.85 1.12 28.59
C ALA A 21 13.93 0.26 27.72
N VAL A 22 13.10 0.89 26.90
CA VAL A 22 12.42 0.22 25.80
C VAL A 22 13.52 -0.12 24.81
N PRO A 23 13.90 -1.40 24.60
CA PRO A 23 14.74 -1.72 23.47
C PRO A 23 13.94 -1.26 22.26
N SER A 24 14.49 -0.30 21.52
CA SER A 24 13.96 0.10 20.24
C SER A 24 13.93 -1.14 19.36
N LEU A 25 12.81 -1.85 19.36
CA LEU A 25 12.50 -2.84 18.34
C LEU A 25 12.40 -2.03 17.06
N SER A 26 13.52 -2.01 16.35
CA SER A 26 13.62 -1.60 14.96
C SER A 26 12.77 -2.56 14.13
N ILE A 27 11.44 -2.43 14.21
CA ILE A 27 10.50 -2.93 13.21
C ILE A 27 10.53 -1.92 12.06
N PHE A 28 11.74 -1.66 11.53
CA PHE A 28 11.85 -1.20 10.17
C PHE A 28 11.73 -2.46 9.35
N ASP A 29 10.50 -2.76 8.94
CA ASP A 29 10.23 -3.76 7.94
C ASP A 29 11.15 -3.42 6.76
N GLN A 30 12.09 -4.31 6.48
CA GLN A 30 12.95 -4.14 5.33
C GLN A 30 12.00 -4.07 4.14
N VAL A 31 12.03 -2.96 3.41
CA VAL A 31 11.39 -2.84 2.10
C VAL A 31 12.17 -3.78 1.19
N GLN A 32 11.88 -5.07 1.33
CA GLN A 32 12.42 -6.12 0.49
C GLN A 32 11.78 -5.85 -0.85
N ALA A 33 12.55 -5.31 -1.80
CA ALA A 33 12.20 -5.35 -3.20
C ALA A 33 12.08 -6.82 -3.57
N ALA A 34 10.88 -7.39 -3.38
CA ALA A 34 10.61 -8.76 -3.71
C ALA A 34 10.98 -8.92 -5.19
N ALA A 35 11.83 -9.90 -5.49
CA ALA A 35 12.11 -10.27 -6.87
C ALA A 35 10.78 -10.69 -7.50
N PHE A 36 10.19 -9.81 -8.29
CA PHE A 36 8.97 -10.13 -9.03
C PHE A 36 9.32 -11.21 -10.05
N ASN A 37 8.63 -12.34 -10.00
CA ASN A 37 8.68 -13.32 -11.08
C ASN A 37 8.09 -12.66 -12.33
N LYS A 38 8.94 -12.38 -13.31
CA LYS A 38 8.52 -11.85 -14.60
C LYS A 38 8.29 -13.02 -15.55
N PRO A 39 7.20 -13.00 -16.33
CA PRO A 39 6.99 -14.02 -17.35
C PRO A 39 8.13 -13.98 -18.36
N VAL A 40 8.50 -15.16 -18.87
CA VAL A 40 9.57 -15.31 -19.86
C VAL A 40 9.17 -14.72 -21.21
N ASP A 41 7.89 -14.87 -21.59
CA ASP A 41 7.29 -14.29 -22.78
C ASP A 41 5.85 -13.84 -22.50
N ILE A 42 5.57 -12.56 -22.74
CA ILE A 42 4.25 -11.94 -22.51
C ILE A 42 3.20 -12.47 -23.50
N ASN A 43 3.62 -12.91 -24.70
CA ASN A 43 2.71 -13.37 -25.74
C ASN A 43 2.37 -14.87 -25.61
N ASN A 44 3.11 -15.62 -24.79
CA ASN A 44 2.94 -17.05 -24.60
C ASN A 44 3.07 -17.44 -23.13
N LEU A 45 2.11 -16.99 -22.33
CA LEU A 45 2.04 -17.29 -20.90
C LEU A 45 1.59 -18.73 -20.67
N SER A 46 2.31 -19.45 -19.81
CA SER A 46 1.85 -20.72 -19.24
C SER A 46 0.64 -20.49 -18.32
N ASP A 47 -0.12 -21.55 -18.03
CA ASP A 47 -1.33 -21.41 -17.21
C ASP A 47 -1.03 -20.94 -15.78
N ILE A 48 0.15 -21.27 -15.25
CA ILE A 48 0.64 -20.76 -13.96
C ILE A 48 1.01 -19.28 -14.00
N GLU A 49 1.39 -18.73 -15.15
CA GLU A 49 1.72 -17.30 -15.26
C GLU A 49 0.44 -16.48 -15.44
N LYS A 50 -0.57 -17.04 -16.12
CA LYS A 50 -1.87 -16.38 -16.32
C LYS A 50 -2.61 -16.07 -15.01
N ILE A 51 -2.53 -16.96 -14.01
CA ILE A 51 -3.18 -16.75 -12.70
C ILE A 51 -2.58 -15.56 -11.93
N HIS A 52 -1.38 -15.10 -12.28
CA HIS A 52 -0.74 -13.95 -11.65
C HIS A 52 -1.02 -12.63 -12.40
N LEU A 53 -1.79 -12.66 -13.48
CA LEU A 53 -2.09 -11.46 -14.27
C LEU A 53 -3.22 -10.65 -13.59
N PRO A 54 -2.96 -9.40 -13.17
CA PRO A 54 -4.00 -8.56 -12.60
C PRO A 54 -4.97 -8.09 -13.68
N LYS A 55 -6.26 -8.18 -13.39
CA LYS A 55 -7.31 -7.49 -14.15
C LYS A 55 -7.47 -6.10 -13.58
N VAL A 56 -7.32 -5.09 -14.44
CA VAL A 56 -7.44 -3.69 -14.05
C VAL A 56 -8.64 -3.09 -14.78
N THR A 57 -9.57 -2.55 -14.00
CA THR A 57 -10.74 -1.84 -14.52
C THR A 57 -10.63 -0.36 -14.18
N LEU A 58 -10.67 0.46 -15.23
CA LEU A 58 -10.60 1.92 -15.17
C LEU A 58 -11.63 2.50 -16.14
N PRO A 59 -12.29 3.61 -15.80
CA PRO A 59 -13.15 4.30 -16.76
C PRO A 59 -12.32 4.85 -17.93
N PRO A 60 -12.88 4.87 -19.16
CA PRO A 60 -12.16 5.35 -20.34
C PRO A 60 -11.89 6.86 -20.30
N VAL A 61 -12.77 7.62 -19.64
CA VAL A 61 -12.68 9.08 -19.50
C VAL A 61 -13.09 9.45 -18.08
N VAL A 62 -12.40 10.44 -17.52
CA VAL A 62 -12.72 11.05 -16.23
C VAL A 62 -12.98 12.53 -16.48
N GLU A 63 -14.19 13.00 -16.19
CA GLU A 63 -14.64 14.40 -16.41
C GLU A 63 -13.66 15.42 -15.83
N ASP A 64 -13.29 15.28 -14.56
CA ASP A 64 -12.39 16.21 -13.89
C ASP A 64 -10.90 15.93 -14.17
N GLY A 65 -10.56 14.79 -14.78
CA GLY A 65 -9.18 14.34 -15.05
C GLY A 65 -8.28 14.15 -13.81
N ASN A 66 -8.73 14.54 -12.63
CA ASN A 66 -7.89 14.64 -11.44
C ASN A 66 -7.86 13.33 -10.65
N GLN A 67 -9.01 12.65 -10.52
CA GLN A 67 -9.14 11.39 -9.77
C GLN A 67 -9.96 10.37 -10.54
N ALA A 68 -9.50 9.12 -10.57
CA ALA A 68 -10.19 8.01 -11.22
C ALA A 68 -10.44 6.87 -10.22
N PRO A 69 -11.64 6.25 -10.22
CA PRO A 69 -11.81 4.97 -9.58
C PRO A 69 -11.02 3.90 -10.36
N ILE A 70 -10.23 3.10 -9.64
CA ILE A 70 -9.53 1.94 -10.16
C ILE A 70 -9.93 0.70 -9.37
N ILE A 71 -10.23 -0.37 -10.09
CA ILE A 71 -10.44 -1.69 -9.51
C ILE A 71 -9.33 -2.60 -10.01
N VAL A 72 -8.66 -3.28 -9.10
CA VAL A 72 -7.63 -4.28 -9.42
C VAL A 72 -8.00 -5.58 -8.73
N GLU A 73 -8.09 -6.65 -9.50
CA GLU A 73 -8.40 -7.99 -9.01
C GLU A 73 -7.44 -9.01 -9.61
N VAL A 74 -7.06 -10.02 -8.83
CA VAL A 74 -6.22 -11.14 -9.28
C VAL A 74 -6.92 -12.44 -8.93
N ASP A 75 -7.19 -13.27 -9.93
CA ASP A 75 -7.79 -14.59 -9.76
C ASP A 75 -6.70 -15.61 -9.36
N HIS A 76 -6.37 -15.60 -8.08
CA HIS A 76 -5.26 -16.37 -7.50
C HIS A 76 -5.66 -16.96 -6.13
N PRO A 77 -5.29 -18.22 -5.84
CA PRO A 77 -5.59 -18.86 -4.55
C PRO A 77 -4.88 -18.14 -3.39
N MET A 78 -5.59 -17.90 -2.29
CA MET A 78 -5.05 -17.19 -1.10
C MET A 78 -4.76 -18.17 0.04
N GLU A 79 -3.83 -19.10 -0.18
CA GLU A 79 -3.43 -20.13 0.78
C GLU A 79 -2.25 -19.69 1.65
N ASP A 80 -2.00 -20.39 2.77
CA ASP A 80 -0.98 -20.00 3.76
C ASP A 80 0.44 -19.87 3.19
N ASP A 81 0.80 -20.71 2.23
CA ASP A 81 2.12 -20.75 1.57
C ASP A 81 2.13 -20.18 0.15
N HIS A 82 0.95 -19.97 -0.44
CA HIS A 82 0.77 -19.52 -1.82
C HIS A 82 -0.36 -18.49 -1.88
N TYR A 83 0.00 -17.22 -1.82
CA TYR A 83 -0.93 -16.09 -1.89
C TYR A 83 -0.26 -14.86 -2.52
N ILE A 84 -1.07 -13.94 -3.03
CA ILE A 84 -0.59 -12.63 -3.50
C ILE A 84 -0.15 -11.80 -2.28
N LYS A 85 1.13 -11.44 -2.18
CA LYS A 85 1.63 -10.67 -1.03
C LYS A 85 1.25 -9.20 -1.06
N SER A 86 1.33 -8.59 -2.25
CA SER A 86 1.06 -7.18 -2.42
C SER A 86 0.75 -6.85 -3.86
N ILE A 87 -0.08 -5.82 -4.06
CA ILE A 87 -0.30 -5.18 -5.36
C ILE A 87 0.13 -3.72 -5.22
N GLN A 88 0.90 -3.24 -6.20
CA GLN A 88 1.35 -1.85 -6.26
C GLN A 88 0.89 -1.21 -7.57
N ILE A 89 0.25 -0.05 -7.45
CA ILE A 89 -0.26 0.73 -8.58
C ILE A 89 0.74 1.84 -8.87
N LEU A 90 1.26 1.87 -10.10
CA LEU A 90 2.26 2.83 -10.56
C LEU A 90 1.71 3.60 -11.77
N ASN A 91 1.98 4.91 -11.81
CA ASN A 91 1.74 5.75 -12.97
C ASN A 91 3.05 6.47 -13.34
N PHE A 92 3.75 5.96 -14.35
CA PHE A 92 5.04 6.51 -14.77
C PHE A 92 4.96 7.89 -15.45
N ASN A 93 3.76 8.33 -15.84
CA ASN A 93 3.55 9.64 -16.45
C ASN A 93 3.31 10.75 -15.41
N ASP A 94 3.24 10.39 -14.12
CA ASP A 94 3.03 11.34 -13.04
C ASP A 94 4.33 11.53 -12.24
N PRO A 95 4.65 12.76 -11.78
CA PRO A 95 5.80 13.01 -10.91
C PRO A 95 5.79 12.14 -9.64
N VAL A 96 4.59 11.87 -9.11
CA VAL A 96 4.35 10.93 -8.01
C VAL A 96 3.94 9.58 -8.61
N VAL A 97 4.95 8.76 -8.88
CA VAL A 97 4.79 7.48 -9.60
C VAL A 97 3.95 6.47 -8.80
N ILE A 98 4.21 6.33 -7.50
CA ILE A 98 3.51 5.35 -6.65
C ILE A 98 2.14 5.91 -6.29
N LYS A 99 1.08 5.27 -6.80
CA LYS A 99 -0.31 5.65 -6.52
C LYS A 99 -0.92 4.91 -5.34
N GLY A 100 -0.40 3.73 -5.03
CA GLY A 100 -0.78 2.97 -3.85
C GLY A 100 -0.10 1.62 -3.81
N GLN A 101 0.03 1.07 -2.60
CA GLN A 101 0.47 -0.30 -2.36
C GLN A 101 -0.44 -0.91 -1.30
N CYS A 102 -1.01 -2.06 -1.62
CA CYS A 102 -1.83 -2.83 -0.69
C CYS A 102 -1.13 -4.16 -0.41
N PHE A 103 -1.11 -4.54 0.85
CA PHE A 103 -0.56 -5.80 1.32
C PHE A 103 -1.70 -6.73 1.68
N PHE A 104 -1.55 -8.00 1.36
CA PHE A 104 -2.52 -9.03 1.67
C PHE A 104 -1.91 -10.08 2.57
N THR A 105 -2.79 -10.89 3.14
CA THR A 105 -2.45 -12.10 3.87
C THR A 105 -3.35 -13.22 3.34
N PRO A 106 -3.05 -14.50 3.63
CA PRO A 106 -3.97 -15.60 3.30
C PRO A 106 -5.40 -15.35 3.81
N LYS A 107 -5.52 -14.72 4.99
CA LYS A 107 -6.81 -14.32 5.60
C LYS A 107 -7.58 -13.24 4.85
N SER A 108 -6.97 -12.59 3.85
CA SER A 108 -7.67 -11.65 2.98
C SER A 108 -8.71 -12.35 2.11
N GLY A 109 -8.56 -13.65 1.85
CA GLY A 109 -9.51 -14.47 1.08
C GLY A 109 -9.47 -14.23 -0.42
N GLU A 110 -9.32 -12.97 -0.85
CA GLU A 110 -9.19 -12.58 -2.25
C GLU A 110 -8.21 -11.40 -2.42
N ALA A 111 -7.57 -11.34 -3.59
CA ALA A 111 -6.70 -10.24 -3.98
C ALA A 111 -7.50 -9.18 -4.77
N PHE A 112 -8.31 -8.39 -4.05
CA PHE A 112 -9.18 -7.35 -4.61
C PHE A 112 -8.89 -5.97 -4.00
N ILE A 113 -8.80 -4.95 -4.86
CA ILE A 113 -8.61 -3.54 -4.48
C ILE A 113 -9.60 -2.69 -5.25
N SER A 114 -10.34 -1.85 -4.54
CA SER A 114 -11.12 -0.76 -5.11
C SER A 114 -10.72 0.53 -4.43
N THR A 115 -10.17 1.47 -5.19
CA THR A 115 -9.68 2.74 -4.65
C THR A 115 -9.83 3.86 -5.67
N GLN A 116 -9.71 5.11 -5.22
CA GLN A 116 -9.59 6.26 -6.11
C GLN A 116 -8.12 6.69 -6.17
N ILE A 117 -7.59 6.82 -7.38
CA ILE A 117 -6.22 7.29 -7.62
C ILE A 117 -6.22 8.64 -8.30
N ARG A 118 -5.25 9.48 -7.94
CA ARG A 118 -4.99 10.73 -8.65
C ARG A 118 -4.23 10.44 -9.95
N LEU A 119 -4.77 10.89 -11.09
CA LEU A 119 -4.18 10.65 -12.41
C LEU A 119 -3.18 11.73 -12.83
N ALA A 120 -3.47 12.99 -12.48
CA ALA A 120 -2.69 14.15 -12.91
C ALA A 120 -2.00 14.81 -11.71
N GLY A 121 -0.68 14.83 -11.75
CA GLY A 121 0.20 15.43 -10.76
C GLY A 121 0.51 16.90 -11.01
N GLY A 122 -0.51 17.73 -11.27
CA GLY A 122 -0.39 19.19 -11.45
C GLY A 122 -0.24 19.64 -12.89
#